data_AF-A0A7U9MNG5-F1
#
_entry.id   AF-A0A7U9MNG5-F1
#
_cell.length_a   1.000
_cell.length_b   1.000
_cell.length_c   1.000
_cell.angle_alpha   90.00
_cell.angle_beta   90.00
_cell.angle_gamma   90.00
#
_symmetry.space_group_name_H-M   'P 1'
#
loop_
_entity.id
_entity.type
_entity.pdbx_description
1 polymer ?
#
loop_
_entity_poly.entity_id
_entity_poly.type
_entity_poly.pdbx_seq_one_letter_code
_entity_poly.pdbx_strand_id
1 'polypeptide(L)'
;MSDVWLKFAQFLGTLNGENVKRESYVRTPEFEAALEAWKETEQEWEAFLESLPADGQEKAEEMKECLEDFSSAQEKRAYIQGYADCIQVLFHVGLLKENEDLKWAEKMDVH
;
A
#
# COMPACT_ATOMS: atom_id res chain seq x y z
N MET A 1 27.06 6.46 1.33
CA MET A 1 25.89 5.90 2.04
C MET A 1 26.39 4.63 2.72
N SER A 2 26.35 4.52 4.06
CA SER A 2 26.94 3.36 4.75
C SER A 2 26.14 2.08 4.50
N ASP A 3 26.81 0.92 4.54
CA ASP A 3 26.19 -0.41 4.38
C ASP A 3 24.95 -0.63 5.27
N VAL A 4 24.93 -0.01 6.44
CA VAL A 4 23.78 -0.05 7.36
C VAL A 4 22.52 0.57 6.73
N TRP A 5 22.64 1.73 6.08
CA TRP A 5 21.50 2.40 5.44
C TRP A 5 21.00 1.63 4.21
N LEU A 6 21.90 0.98 3.48
CA LEU A 6 21.53 0.13 2.35
C LEU A 6 20.75 -1.11 2.82
N LYS A 7 21.19 -1.75 3.92
CA LYS A 7 20.46 -2.87 4.54
C LYS A 7 19.12 -2.46 5.13
N PHE A 8 19.03 -1.25 5.72
CA PHE A 8 17.76 -0.70 6.19
C PHE A 8 16.80 -0.42 5.04
N ALA A 9 17.27 0.17 3.94
CA ALA A 9 16.44 0.41 2.76
C ALA A 9 15.96 -0.91 2.13
N GLN A 10 16.82 -1.93 2.03
CA GLN A 10 16.43 -3.27 1.57
C GLN A 10 15.40 -3.92 2.49
N PHE A 11 15.61 -3.85 3.81
CA PHE A 11 14.66 -4.39 4.79
C PHE A 11 13.30 -3.70 4.70
N LEU A 12 13.29 -2.37 4.61
CA LEU A 12 12.06 -1.58 4.43
C LEU A 12 11.38 -1.87 3.10
N GLY A 13 12.12 -2.02 2.00
CA GLY A 13 11.56 -2.45 0.69
C GLY A 13 10.91 -3.83 0.77
N THR A 14 11.55 -4.77 1.46
CA THR A 14 11.00 -6.11 1.71
C THR A 14 9.73 -6.07 2.58
N LEU A 15 9.65 -5.10 3.50
CA LEU A 15 8.46 -4.88 4.33
C LEU A 15 7.33 -4.19 3.56
N ASN A 16 7.64 -3.24 2.66
CA ASN A 16 6.70 -2.40 1.92
C ASN A 16 5.90 -3.12 0.81
N GLY A 17 5.84 -4.45 0.85
CA GLY A 17 5.04 -5.25 -0.08
C GLY A 17 5.69 -5.55 -1.43
N GLU A 18 6.92 -5.09 -1.69
CA GLU A 18 7.65 -5.40 -2.94
C GLU A 18 7.90 -6.91 -3.11
N ASN A 19 7.92 -7.66 -2.00
CA ASN A 19 7.96 -9.12 -2.02
C ASN A 19 6.60 -9.73 -1.64
N VAL A 20 5.70 -9.79 -2.61
CA VAL A 20 4.37 -10.43 -2.51
C VAL A 20 4.45 -11.94 -2.25
N LYS A 21 5.65 -12.55 -2.40
CA LYS A 21 5.89 -13.99 -2.19
C LYS A 21 6.37 -14.32 -0.76
N ARG A 22 6.43 -13.34 0.15
CA ARG A 22 6.81 -13.61 1.54
C ARG A 22 5.72 -14.44 2.23
N GLU A 23 6.12 -15.42 3.04
CA GLU A 23 5.18 -16.28 3.79
C GLU A 23 4.26 -15.50 4.73
N SER A 24 4.70 -14.32 5.18
CA SER A 24 3.93 -13.42 6.04
C SER A 24 2.98 -12.48 5.28
N TYR A 25 2.82 -12.63 3.96
CA TYR A 25 1.88 -11.83 3.19
C TYR A 25 0.46 -12.26 3.53
N VAL A 26 -0.30 -11.34 4.13
CA VAL A 26 -1.65 -11.62 4.60
C VAL A 26 -2.59 -11.62 3.40
N ARG A 27 -3.12 -12.79 3.05
CA ARG A 27 -4.22 -12.92 2.09
C ARG A 27 -5.48 -13.26 2.87
N THR A 28 -6.41 -12.31 2.93
CA THR A 28 -7.70 -12.56 3.55
C THR A 28 -8.63 -13.22 2.51
N PRO A 29 -9.62 -14.02 2.95
CA PRO A 29 -10.61 -14.60 2.04
C PRO A 29 -11.32 -13.54 1.18
N GLU A 30 -11.57 -12.35 1.74
CA GLU A 30 -12.20 -11.23 1.04
C GLU A 30 -11.30 -10.68 -0.07
N PHE A 31 -9.99 -10.56 0.18
CA PHE A 31 -9.02 -10.15 -0.83
C PHE A 31 -8.94 -11.18 -1.96
N GLU A 32 -8.88 -12.47 -1.64
CA GLU A 32 -8.83 -13.51 -2.67
C GLU A 32 -10.10 -13.55 -3.51
N ALA A 33 -11.28 -13.39 -2.90
CA ALA A 33 -12.54 -13.30 -3.63
C ALA A 33 -12.60 -12.07 -4.55
N ALA A 34 -12.17 -10.90 -4.06
CA ALA A 34 -12.11 -9.68 -4.87
C ALA A 34 -11.10 -9.81 -6.03
N LEU A 35 -9.97 -10.49 -5.81
CA LEU A 35 -8.96 -10.72 -6.84
C LEU A 35 -9.47 -11.64 -7.94
N GLU A 36 -10.17 -12.73 -7.61
CA GLU A 36 -10.76 -13.62 -8.62
C GLU A 36 -11.86 -12.90 -9.40
N ALA A 37 -12.74 -12.15 -8.73
CA ALA A 37 -13.74 -11.32 -9.40
C ALA A 37 -13.10 -10.30 -10.34
N TRP A 38 -11.98 -9.67 -9.92
CA TRP A 38 -11.27 -8.71 -10.76
C TRP A 38 -10.74 -9.36 -12.05
N LYS A 39 -10.07 -10.52 -11.96
CA LYS A 39 -9.54 -11.24 -13.14
C LYS A 39 -10.61 -11.59 -14.18
N GLU A 40 -11.82 -11.95 -13.72
CA GLU A 40 -12.94 -12.22 -14.61
C GLU A 40 -13.39 -10.92 -15.31
N THR A 41 -13.60 -9.85 -14.53
CA THR A 41 -14.05 -8.56 -15.08
C THR A 41 -13.00 -7.85 -15.92
N GLU A 42 -11.71 -8.13 -15.73
CA GLU A 42 -10.62 -7.56 -16.52
C GLU A 42 -10.70 -8.00 -17.98
N GLN A 43 -11.06 -9.26 -18.24
CA GLN A 43 -11.27 -9.77 -19.60
C GLN A 43 -12.48 -9.10 -20.27
N GLU A 44 -13.57 -8.91 -19.52
CA GLU A 44 -14.76 -8.21 -20.00
C GLU A 44 -14.47 -6.72 -20.28
N TRP A 45 -13.62 -6.11 -19.45
CA TRP A 45 -13.17 -4.73 -19.60
C TRP A 45 -12.37 -4.52 -20.89
N GLU A 46 -11.44 -5.41 -21.22
CA GLU A 46 -10.67 -5.32 -22.48
C GLU A 46 -11.60 -5.39 -23.70
N ALA A 47 -12.53 -6.35 -23.72
CA ALA A 47 -13.52 -6.45 -24.80
C ALA A 47 -14.45 -5.22 -24.87
N PHE A 48 -14.80 -4.64 -23.72
CA PHE A 48 -15.57 -3.41 -23.66
C PHE A 48 -14.79 -2.22 -24.24
N LEU A 49 -13.51 -2.06 -23.89
CA LEU A 49 -12.65 -1.02 -24.45
C LEU A 49 -12.58 -1.13 -25.98
N GLU A 50 -12.35 -2.32 -26.53
CA GLU A 50 -12.29 -2.53 -27.99
C GLU A 50 -13.58 -2.10 -28.72
N SER A 51 -14.73 -2.12 -28.03
CA SER A 51 -16.02 -1.72 -28.60
C SER A 51 -16.24 -0.20 -28.62
N LEU A 52 -15.46 0.57 -27.86
CA LEU A 52 -15.58 2.02 -27.76
C LEU A 52 -14.86 2.74 -28.91
N PRO A 53 -15.32 3.94 -29.29
CA PRO A 53 -14.53 4.83 -30.15
C PRO A 53 -13.27 5.31 -29.42
N ALA A 54 -12.27 5.78 -30.16
CA ALA A 54 -10.94 6.12 -29.63
C ALA A 54 -10.94 7.15 -28.48
N ASP A 55 -11.82 8.16 -28.55
CA ASP A 55 -12.01 9.16 -27.49
C ASP A 55 -12.64 8.56 -26.23
N GLY A 56 -13.52 7.57 -26.40
CA GLY A 56 -14.10 6.80 -25.30
C GLY A 56 -13.11 5.84 -24.65
N GLN A 57 -12.21 5.23 -25.45
CA GLN A 57 -11.15 4.34 -24.98
C GLN A 57 -10.15 5.09 -24.10
N GLU A 58 -9.58 6.19 -24.60
CA GLU A 58 -8.60 7.00 -23.87
C GLU A 58 -9.16 7.44 -22.51
N LYS A 59 -10.39 7.96 -22.49
CA LYS A 59 -11.04 8.38 -21.24
C LYS A 59 -11.30 7.23 -20.28
N ALA A 60 -11.68 6.06 -20.78
CA ALA A 60 -11.94 4.89 -19.95
C ALA A 60 -10.64 4.35 -19.33
N GLU A 61 -9.54 4.35 -20.08
CA GLU A 61 -8.20 4.00 -19.59
C GLU A 61 -7.71 4.99 -18.54
N GLU A 62 -7.83 6.30 -18.77
CA GLU A 62 -7.48 7.34 -17.78
C GLU A 62 -8.23 7.15 -16.46
N MET A 63 -9.53 6.80 -16.53
CA MET A 63 -10.34 6.54 -15.34
C MET A 63 -9.90 5.27 -14.60
N LYS A 64 -9.52 4.21 -15.33
CA LYS A 64 -8.99 2.96 -14.74
C LYS A 64 -7.65 3.23 -14.05
N GLU A 65 -6.73 3.92 -14.70
CA GLU A 65 -5.43 4.30 -14.12
C GLU A 65 -5.61 5.11 -12.83
N CYS A 66 -6.50 6.11 -12.85
CA CYS A 66 -6.79 6.90 -11.66
C CYS A 66 -7.34 6.05 -10.49
N LEU A 67 -8.17 5.05 -10.80
CA LEU A 67 -8.69 4.12 -9.79
C LEU A 67 -7.60 3.21 -9.22
N GLU A 68 -6.72 2.69 -10.06
CA GLU A 68 -5.58 1.85 -9.66
C GLU A 68 -4.60 2.63 -8.76
N ASP A 69 -4.28 3.87 -9.14
CA ASP A 69 -3.47 4.79 -8.33
C ASP A 69 -4.09 5.06 -6.96
N PHE A 70 -5.40 5.32 -6.93
CA PHE A 70 -6.12 5.53 -5.69
C PHE A 70 -6.12 4.26 -4.82
N SER A 71 -6.33 3.09 -5.40
CA SER A 71 -6.26 1.80 -4.70
C SER A 71 -4.86 1.57 -4.10
N SER A 72 -3.80 1.82 -4.88
CA SER A 72 -2.41 1.75 -4.40
C SER A 72 -2.15 2.69 -3.22
N ALA A 73 -2.67 3.92 -3.28
CA ALA A 73 -2.56 4.89 -2.18
C ALA A 73 -3.35 4.44 -0.94
N GLN A 74 -4.53 3.83 -1.10
CA GLN A 74 -5.31 3.28 0.00
C GLN A 74 -4.59 2.12 0.70
N GLU A 75 -4.02 1.19 -0.06
CA GLU A 75 -3.25 0.08 0.50
C GLU A 75 -2.05 0.58 1.30
N LYS A 76 -1.28 1.54 0.76
CA LYS A 76 -0.16 2.18 1.47
C LYS A 76 -0.62 2.86 2.75
N ARG A 77 -1.75 3.59 2.72
CA ARG A 77 -2.33 4.23 3.91
C ARG A 77 -2.71 3.19 4.96
N ALA A 78 -3.40 2.11 4.57
CA ALA A 78 -3.80 1.05 5.48
C ALA A 78 -2.60 0.32 6.08
N TYR A 79 -1.57 0.05 5.27
CA TYR A 79 -0.31 -0.53 5.71
C TYR A 79 0.36 0.34 6.79
N ILE A 80 0.56 1.64 6.54
CA ILE A 80 1.14 2.58 7.51
C ILE A 80 0.29 2.66 8.78
N GLN A 81 -1.03 2.74 8.65
CA GLN A 81 -1.95 2.75 9.80
C GLN A 81 -1.81 1.47 10.63
N GLY A 82 -1.68 0.31 9.99
CA GLY A 82 -1.44 -0.96 10.68
C GLY A 82 -0.19 -0.94 11.55
N TYR A 83 0.90 -0.30 11.11
CA TYR A 83 2.09 -0.11 11.96
C TYR A 83 1.82 0.80 13.15
N ALA A 84 1.15 1.93 12.92
CA ALA A 84 0.79 2.86 13.98
C ALA A 84 -0.09 2.18 15.04
N ASP A 85 -1.10 1.43 14.60
CA ASP A 85 -2.00 0.67 15.48
C ASP A 85 -1.25 -0.40 16.26
N CYS A 86 -0.35 -1.16 15.60
CA CYS A 86 0.51 -2.14 16.28
C CYS A 86 1.36 -1.50 17.39
N ILE A 87 2.02 -0.37 17.09
CA ILE A 87 2.83 0.36 18.06
C ILE A 87 1.97 0.84 19.24
N GLN A 88 0.79 1.40 18.95
CA GLN A 88 -0.14 1.85 19.98
C GLN A 88 -0.59 0.70 20.87
N VAL A 89 -0.96 -0.45 20.30
CA VAL A 89 -1.32 -1.66 21.08
C VAL A 89 -0.16 -2.05 21.99
N LEU A 90 1.05 -2.19 21.46
CA LEU A 90 2.23 -2.58 22.22
C LEU A 90 2.58 -1.61 23.35
N PHE A 91 2.40 -0.30 23.14
CA PHE A 91 2.57 0.72 24.17
C PHE A 91 1.54 0.56 25.30
N HIS A 92 0.26 0.44 24.96
CA HIS A 92 -0.80 0.37 25.97
C HIS A 92 -0.81 -0.94 26.76
N VAL A 93 -0.30 -2.04 26.21
CA VAL A 93 -0.08 -3.29 26.98
C VAL A 93 1.22 -3.29 27.79
N GLY A 94 1.99 -2.20 27.75
CA GLY A 94 3.22 -2.01 28.54
C GLY A 94 4.47 -2.72 27.99
N LEU A 95 4.42 -3.21 26.74
CA LEU A 95 5.57 -3.84 26.08
C LEU A 95 6.53 -2.81 25.48
N LEU A 96 6.01 -1.68 25.02
CA LEU A 96 6.81 -0.50 24.65
C LEU A 96 6.74 0.54 25.75
N LYS A 97 7.84 1.29 25.92
CA LYS A 97 7.93 2.44 26.80
C LYS A 97 8.26 3.67 25.98
N GLU A 98 7.86 4.82 26.48
CA GLU A 98 8.29 6.10 25.92
C GLU A 98 9.83 6.17 25.94
N ASN A 99 10.39 6.68 24.85
CA ASN A 99 11.82 6.89 24.75
C ASN A 99 12.07 8.40 24.79
N GLU A 100 12.60 8.89 25.91
CA GLU A 100 12.84 10.33 26.13
C GLU A 100 13.84 10.95 25.14
N ASP A 101 14.68 10.12 24.50
CA ASP A 101 15.65 10.55 23.48
C ASP A 101 15.02 10.70 22.09
N LEU A 102 13.84 10.09 21.87
CA LEU A 102 13.05 10.18 20.64
C LEU A 102 11.97 11.26 20.80
N LYS A 103 12.40 12.52 20.95
CA LYS A 103 11.48 13.65 20.87
C LYS A 103 11.08 13.87 19.41
N TRP A 104 9.78 13.97 19.16
CA TRP A 104 9.29 14.47 17.88
C TRP A 104 9.98 15.80 17.60
N ALA A 105 10.54 15.97 16.40
CA ALA A 105 10.92 17.29 15.93
C ALA A 105 9.63 18.12 15.87
N GLU A 106 9.32 18.84 16.93
CA GLU A 106 8.17 19.73 16.99
C GLU A 106 8.23 20.65 15.77
N LYS A 107 7.13 20.65 15.01
CA LYS A 107 6.75 21.61 13.96
C LYS A 107 7.94 22.33 13.36
N MET A 108 8.50 21.78 12.29
CA MET A 108 9.19 22.61 11.32
C MET A 108 8.15 23.61 10.81
N ASP A 109 8.18 24.84 11.34
CA ASP A 109 7.48 25.97 10.75
C ASP A 109 7.94 26.07 9.30
N VAL A 110 7.07 25.66 8.39
CA VAL A 110 7.25 25.86 6.96
C VAL A 110 6.90 27.32 6.72
N HIS A 111 7.91 28.19 6.79
CA HIS A 111 7.84 29.54 6.24
C HIS A 111 8.03 29.53 4.73
#